data_AF-G4V3W7-F1
#
_entry.id   AF-G4V3W7-F1
#
_cell.length_a   1.000
_cell.length_b   1.000
_cell.length_c   1.000
_cell.angle_alpha   90.00
_cell.angle_beta   90.00
_cell.angle_gamma   90.00
#
_symmetry.space_group_name_H-M   'P 1'
#
loop_
_entity.id
_entity.type
_entity.pdbx_description
1 polymer ?
#
loop_
_entity_poly.entity_id
_entity_poly.type
_entity_poly.pdbx_seq_one_letter_code
_entity_poly.pdbx_strand_id
1 'polypeptide(L)'
;VHLQTGQCGNQIGAAFWQTISGEHGLDSNGVYNGTSELQLERMNVYFNEASGNKYVPRAVLVDLEPGTMDAVRAGPFGQLFRPDNFVFGQSGAGNNWAKGHYTEGAELVDQVLDVVRREAEGCDCLQGFQITHSLGGGTGAGMGTLLISKIR
;
A
#
# COMPACT_ATOMS: atom_id res chain seq x y z
N VAL A 1 -1.84 -4.77 8.03
CA VAL A 1 -1.11 -3.88 7.09
C VAL A 1 -1.56 -4.19 5.66
N HIS A 2 -1.78 -3.16 4.84
CA HIS A 2 -2.22 -3.29 3.45
C HIS A 2 -1.04 -3.25 2.48
N LEU A 3 -0.98 -4.16 1.52
CA LEU A 3 0.01 -4.14 0.44
C LEU A 3 -0.69 -4.04 -0.90
N GLN A 4 -0.22 -3.12 -1.74
CA GLN A 4 -0.71 -2.91 -3.10
C GLN A 4 0.42 -3.24 -4.06
N THR A 5 0.21 -4.16 -5.00
CA THR A 5 1.28 -4.61 -5.89
C THR A 5 0.89 -4.53 -7.35
N GLY A 6 1.70 -3.80 -8.12
CA GLY A 6 1.53 -3.55 -9.54
C GLY A 6 0.39 -2.55 -9.86
N GLN A 7 0.29 -2.17 -11.12
CA GLN A 7 -0.66 -1.16 -11.60
C GLN A 7 -2.10 -1.38 -11.12
N CYS A 8 -2.64 -2.58 -11.33
CA CYS A 8 -4.02 -2.91 -10.91
C CYS A 8 -4.20 -2.84 -9.40
N GLY A 9 -3.25 -3.39 -8.62
CA GLY A 9 -3.30 -3.39 -7.17
C GLY A 9 -3.27 -1.97 -6.58
N ASN A 10 -2.44 -1.09 -7.15
CA ASN A 10 -2.33 0.31 -6.75
C ASN A 10 -3.57 1.14 -7.13
N GLN A 11 -4.18 0.90 -8.29
CA GLN A 11 -5.43 1.61 -8.66
C GLN A 11 -6.60 1.21 -7.77
N ILE A 12 -6.78 -0.09 -7.54
CA ILE A 12 -7.83 -0.60 -6.65
C ILE A 12 -7.59 -0.13 -5.22
N GLY A 13 -6.34 -0.20 -4.76
CA GLY A 13 -6.00 0.25 -3.42
C GLY A 13 -6.18 1.76 -3.24
N ALA A 14 -5.86 2.59 -4.23
CA ALA A 14 -6.15 4.03 -4.19
C ALA A 14 -7.66 4.31 -4.04
N ALA A 15 -8.50 3.61 -4.82
CA ALA A 15 -9.95 3.71 -4.71
C ALA A 15 -10.46 3.23 -3.33
N PHE A 16 -9.93 2.10 -2.84
CA PHE A 16 -10.23 1.59 -1.50
C PHE A 16 -9.92 2.64 -0.43
N TRP A 17 -8.70 3.19 -0.41
CA TRP A 17 -8.29 4.18 0.59
C TRP A 17 -9.10 5.46 0.53
N GLN A 18 -9.49 5.91 -0.67
CA GLN A 18 -10.41 7.03 -0.82
C GLN A 18 -11.77 6.73 -0.17
N THR A 19 -12.34 5.56 -0.42
CA THR A 19 -13.63 5.15 0.17
C THR A 19 -13.55 5.07 1.68
N ILE A 20 -12.58 4.32 2.23
CA ILE A 20 -12.52 4.14 3.70
C ILE A 20 -12.19 5.44 4.41
N SER A 21 -11.35 6.30 3.82
CA SER A 21 -11.05 7.62 4.38
C SER A 21 -12.32 8.46 4.50
N GLY A 22 -13.16 8.46 3.46
CA GLY A 22 -14.46 9.12 3.49
C GLY A 22 -15.42 8.56 4.54
N GLU A 23 -15.50 7.23 4.67
CA GLU A 23 -16.33 6.56 5.69
C GLU A 23 -15.88 6.94 7.12
N HIS A 24 -14.57 7.06 7.32
CA HIS A 24 -13.95 7.49 8.57
C HIS A 24 -13.87 9.01 8.76
N GLY A 25 -14.42 9.81 7.84
CA GLY A 25 -14.46 11.27 7.96
C GLY A 25 -13.09 11.97 7.82
N LEU A 26 -12.13 11.32 7.15
CA LEU A 26 -10.82 11.88 6.85
C LEU A 26 -10.84 12.64 5.51
N ASP A 27 -10.19 13.79 5.48
CA ASP A 27 -9.94 14.51 4.23
C ASP A 27 -8.74 13.94 3.44
N SER A 28 -8.42 14.54 2.29
CA SER A 28 -7.30 14.12 1.44
C SER A 28 -5.92 14.25 2.09
N ASN A 29 -5.80 15.03 3.17
CA ASN A 29 -4.58 15.21 3.94
C ASN A 29 -4.53 14.29 5.16
N GLY A 30 -5.56 13.47 5.38
CA GLY A 30 -5.70 12.58 6.52
C GLY A 30 -6.17 13.27 7.80
N VAL A 31 -6.67 14.51 7.73
CA VAL A 31 -7.19 15.21 8.92
C VAL A 31 -8.64 14.79 9.16
N TYR A 32 -8.96 14.44 10.40
CA TYR A 32 -10.31 14.07 10.79
C TYR A 32 -11.23 15.29 10.88
N ASN A 33 -12.29 15.27 10.07
CA ASN A 33 -13.36 16.27 10.02
C ASN A 33 -14.76 15.62 10.19
N GLY A 34 -14.81 14.39 10.71
CA GLY A 34 -16.04 13.65 10.94
C GLY A 34 -16.87 14.19 12.09
N THR A 35 -18.11 13.72 12.19
CA THR A 35 -19.09 14.19 13.18
C THR A 35 -19.57 13.11 14.14
N SER A 36 -19.16 11.84 13.93
CA SER A 36 -19.63 10.69 14.69
C SER A 36 -18.48 9.97 15.38
N GLU A 37 -18.62 9.68 16.68
CA GLU A 37 -17.63 8.90 17.44
C GLU A 37 -17.41 7.50 16.87
N LEU A 38 -18.42 6.93 16.20
CA LEU A 38 -18.31 5.63 15.52
C LEU A 38 -17.29 5.65 14.38
N GLN A 39 -17.01 6.81 13.79
CA GLN A 39 -15.99 6.95 12.74
C GLN A 39 -14.58 6.87 13.32
N LEU A 40 -14.39 7.26 14.59
CA LEU A 40 -13.12 7.14 15.29
C LEU A 40 -12.91 5.73 15.85
N GLU A 41 -13.99 5.00 16.11
CA GLU A 41 -13.92 3.63 16.60
C GLU A 41 -13.16 2.75 15.59
N ARG A 42 -12.14 2.03 16.09
CA ARG A 42 -11.32 1.09 15.31
C ARG A 42 -10.58 1.70 14.10
N MET A 43 -10.46 3.03 14.03
CA MET A 43 -9.67 3.70 12.99
C MET A 43 -8.20 3.23 12.98
N ASN A 44 -7.68 2.88 14.16
CA ASN A 44 -6.32 2.36 14.36
C ASN A 44 -6.03 1.04 13.61
N VAL A 45 -7.06 0.31 13.17
CA VAL A 45 -6.91 -0.94 12.38
C VAL A 45 -6.26 -0.65 11.02
N TYR A 46 -6.70 0.41 10.34
CA TYR A 46 -6.20 0.77 9.02
C TYR A 46 -5.27 1.99 9.03
N PHE A 47 -5.38 2.85 10.04
CA PHE A 47 -4.60 4.09 10.11
C PHE A 47 -3.67 4.11 11.33
N ASN A 48 -2.55 4.81 11.17
CA ASN A 48 -1.71 5.28 12.25
C ASN A 48 -2.12 6.71 12.60
N GLU A 49 -2.31 6.99 13.87
CA GLU A 49 -2.43 8.37 14.34
C GLU A 49 -1.03 9.02 14.36
N ALA A 50 -0.90 10.14 13.66
CA ALA A 50 0.26 11.01 13.68
C ALA A 50 -0.08 12.30 14.44
N SER A 51 0.93 13.14 14.68
CA SER A 51 0.75 14.42 15.36
C SER A 51 -0.27 15.31 14.65
N GLY A 52 -1.10 16.00 15.43
CA GLY A 52 -2.02 17.03 14.91
C GLY A 52 -3.31 16.48 14.31
N ASN A 53 -3.88 15.41 14.89
CA ASN A 53 -5.14 14.80 14.45
C ASN A 53 -5.10 14.32 12.99
N LYS A 54 -3.90 13.89 12.55
CA LYS A 54 -3.64 13.40 11.20
C LYS A 54 -3.52 11.89 11.23
N TYR A 55 -4.24 11.22 10.35
CA TYR A 55 -4.29 9.77 10.25
C TYR A 55 -3.66 9.33 8.93
N VAL A 56 -2.76 8.36 9.02
CA VAL A 56 -1.93 7.92 7.89
C VAL A 56 -2.17 6.43 7.64
N PRO A 57 -2.51 6.00 6.41
CA PRO A 57 -2.74 4.60 6.06
C PRO A 57 -1.57 3.69 6.42
N ARG A 58 -1.87 2.53 7.01
CA ARG A 58 -0.95 1.39 7.17
C ARG A 58 -0.83 0.63 5.84
N ALA A 59 -0.30 1.31 4.82
CA ALA A 59 -0.22 0.81 3.45
C ALA A 59 1.21 0.84 2.91
N VAL A 60 1.57 -0.18 2.15
CA VAL A 60 2.80 -0.26 1.35
C VAL A 60 2.41 -0.36 -0.13
N LEU A 61 2.98 0.52 -0.95
CA LEU A 61 2.70 0.59 -2.38
C LEU A 61 3.93 0.13 -3.15
N VAL A 62 3.73 -0.88 -3.99
CA VAL A 62 4.80 -1.58 -4.69
C VAL A 62 4.51 -1.62 -6.18
N ASP A 63 5.49 -1.25 -6.99
CA ASP A 63 5.47 -1.53 -8.42
C ASP A 63 6.90 -1.68 -8.97
N LEU A 64 7.07 -2.42 -10.05
CA LEU A 64 8.38 -2.54 -10.71
C LEU A 64 8.65 -1.36 -11.66
N GLU A 65 7.61 -0.59 -11.98
CA GLU A 65 7.69 0.60 -12.81
C GLU A 65 7.38 1.87 -12.00
N PRO A 66 8.10 2.99 -12.24
CA PRO A 66 7.86 4.23 -11.51
C PRO A 66 6.52 4.91 -11.86
N GLY A 67 6.01 4.69 -13.08
CA GLY A 67 4.87 5.44 -13.62
C GLY A 67 3.57 5.30 -12.81
N THR A 68 3.34 4.15 -12.18
CA THR A 68 2.16 3.96 -11.32
C THR A 68 2.21 4.85 -10.08
N MET A 69 3.40 5.10 -9.53
CA MET A 69 3.57 5.88 -8.30
C MET A 69 3.26 7.37 -8.54
N ASP A 70 3.69 7.90 -9.68
CA ASP A 70 3.38 9.28 -10.08
C ASP A 70 1.87 9.47 -10.23
N ALA A 71 1.17 8.48 -10.81
CA ALA A 71 -0.28 8.52 -10.93
C ALA A 71 -0.99 8.52 -9.57
N VAL A 72 -0.54 7.71 -8.60
CA VAL A 72 -1.10 7.69 -7.24
C VAL A 72 -0.83 9.01 -6.52
N ARG A 73 0.38 9.55 -6.62
CA ARG A 73 0.77 10.82 -5.98
C ARG A 73 0.04 12.04 -6.57
N ALA A 74 -0.25 12.01 -7.87
CA ALA A 74 -1.06 13.03 -8.53
C ALA A 74 -2.57 12.88 -8.24
N GLY A 75 -2.98 11.75 -7.65
CA GLY A 75 -4.36 11.48 -7.28
C GLY A 75 -4.86 12.33 -6.10
N PRO A 76 -6.18 12.38 -5.88
CA PRO A 76 -6.80 13.22 -4.85
C PRO A 76 -6.30 12.91 -3.43
N PHE A 77 -5.94 11.66 -3.15
CA PHE A 77 -5.39 11.21 -1.85
C PHE A 77 -3.88 10.92 -1.93
N GLY A 78 -3.17 11.47 -2.91
CA GLY A 78 -1.74 11.21 -3.10
C GLY A 78 -0.86 11.64 -1.91
N GLN A 79 -1.30 12.66 -1.16
CA GLN A 79 -0.59 13.15 0.04
C GLN A 79 -0.95 12.39 1.33
N LEU A 80 -1.91 11.46 1.26
CA LEU A 80 -2.35 10.67 2.41
C LEU A 80 -1.28 9.65 2.82
N PHE A 81 -0.59 9.06 1.85
CA PHE A 81 0.39 7.98 2.07
C PHE A 81 1.75 8.51 2.52
N ARG A 82 2.46 7.73 3.36
CA ARG A 82 3.85 8.04 3.71
C ARG A 82 4.75 7.91 2.49
N PRO A 83 5.59 8.91 2.16
CA PRO A 83 6.55 8.81 1.06
C PRO A 83 7.48 7.60 1.18
N ASP A 84 7.84 7.22 2.40
CA ASP A 84 8.74 6.09 2.69
C ASP A 84 8.11 4.72 2.46
N ASN A 85 6.80 4.66 2.21
CA ASN A 85 6.05 3.42 1.96
C ASN A 85 5.86 3.13 0.47
N PHE A 86 6.40 3.99 -0.41
CA PHE A 86 6.44 3.75 -1.84
C PHE A 86 7.75 3.05 -2.18
N VAL A 87 7.65 1.83 -2.69
CA VAL A 87 8.81 1.04 -3.14
C VAL A 87 8.63 0.73 -4.60
N PHE A 88 9.57 1.18 -5.43
CA PHE A 88 9.46 0.97 -6.87
C PHE A 88 10.79 0.66 -7.56
N GLY A 89 10.70 -0.15 -8.61
CA GLY A 89 11.81 -0.49 -9.48
C GLY A 89 12.04 0.54 -10.59
N GLN A 90 13.06 0.28 -11.40
CA GLN A 90 13.36 1.05 -12.62
C GLN A 90 12.96 0.31 -13.90
N SER A 91 12.47 -0.93 -13.77
CA SER A 91 12.29 -1.87 -14.87
C SER A 91 11.03 -2.68 -14.65
N GLY A 92 10.14 -2.72 -15.64
CA GLY A 92 8.88 -3.43 -15.55
C GLY A 92 8.96 -4.92 -15.84
N ALA A 93 8.04 -5.69 -15.25
CA ALA A 93 7.91 -7.11 -15.57
C ALA A 93 7.32 -7.36 -16.98
N GLY A 94 6.71 -6.37 -17.62
CA GLY A 94 6.22 -6.47 -19.01
C GLY A 94 5.25 -7.65 -19.25
N ASN A 95 4.26 -7.82 -18.37
CA ASN A 95 3.32 -8.95 -18.37
C ASN A 95 3.97 -10.35 -18.28
N ASN A 96 5.22 -10.44 -17.84
CA ASN A 96 5.91 -11.71 -17.61
C ASN A 96 5.95 -12.03 -16.11
N TRP A 97 5.22 -13.09 -15.71
CA TRP A 97 5.19 -13.56 -14.32
C TRP A 97 6.58 -13.96 -13.80
N ALA A 98 7.38 -14.65 -14.62
CA ALA A 98 8.71 -15.12 -14.22
C ALA A 98 9.67 -13.97 -13.93
N LYS A 99 9.57 -12.85 -14.68
CA LYS A 99 10.33 -11.64 -14.36
C LYS A 99 9.94 -11.05 -13.00
N GLY A 100 8.64 -10.96 -12.75
CA GLY A 100 8.12 -10.47 -11.47
C GLY A 100 8.47 -11.39 -10.29
N HIS A 101 8.59 -12.70 -10.50
CA HIS A 101 8.82 -13.65 -9.42
C HIS A 101 10.29 -14.01 -9.18
N TYR A 102 11.10 -14.14 -10.25
CA TYR A 102 12.44 -14.70 -10.15
C TYR A 102 13.57 -13.72 -10.47
N THR A 103 13.31 -12.60 -11.16
CA THR A 103 14.36 -11.63 -11.55
C THR A 103 14.09 -10.26 -10.95
N GLU A 104 13.38 -9.38 -11.65
CA GLU A 104 13.18 -7.97 -11.27
C GLU A 104 12.51 -7.85 -9.88
N GLY A 105 11.49 -8.66 -9.63
CA GLY A 105 10.81 -8.64 -8.33
C GLY A 105 11.64 -9.25 -7.21
N ALA A 106 12.54 -10.19 -7.52
CA ALA A 106 13.45 -10.76 -6.53
C ALA A 106 14.54 -9.77 -6.09
N GLU A 107 14.94 -8.84 -6.97
CA GLU A 107 15.86 -7.75 -6.61
C GLU A 107 15.20 -6.69 -5.72
N LEU A 108 13.89 -6.44 -5.89
CA LEU A 108 13.17 -5.41 -5.14
C LEU A 108 12.54 -5.92 -3.83
N VAL A 109 12.30 -7.24 -3.70
CA VAL A 109 11.50 -7.81 -2.60
C VAL A 109 12.05 -7.48 -1.21
N ASP A 110 13.37 -7.48 -1.02
CA ASP A 110 13.96 -7.25 0.31
C ASP A 110 13.70 -5.82 0.79
N GLN A 111 13.74 -4.83 -0.11
CA GLN A 111 13.38 -3.44 0.21
C GLN A 111 11.92 -3.32 0.61
N VAL A 112 11.02 -4.05 -0.08
CA VAL A 112 9.60 -4.10 0.28
C VAL A 112 9.41 -4.72 1.67
N LEU A 113 10.12 -5.82 1.97
CA LEU A 113 10.02 -6.50 3.26
C LEU A 113 10.51 -5.63 4.42
N ASP A 114 11.52 -4.80 4.21
CA ASP A 114 11.99 -3.85 5.23
C ASP A 114 10.94 -2.78 5.55
N VAL A 115 10.24 -2.26 4.54
CA VAL A 115 9.13 -1.32 4.74
C VAL A 115 7.94 -2.00 5.42
N VAL A 116 7.59 -3.22 4.99
CA VAL A 116 6.52 -4.03 5.61
C VAL A 116 6.85 -4.32 7.08
N ARG A 117 8.11 -4.65 7.39
CA ARG A 117 8.58 -4.86 8.77
C ARG A 117 8.40 -3.61 9.61
N ARG A 118 8.79 -2.44 9.12
CA ARG A 118 8.60 -1.17 9.82
C ARG A 118 7.13 -0.87 10.12
N GLU A 119 6.24 -1.10 9.16
CA GLU A 119 4.79 -0.92 9.38
C GLU A 119 4.21 -1.96 10.34
N ALA A 120 4.72 -3.20 10.33
CA ALA A 120 4.34 -4.25 11.26
C ALA A 120 4.79 -3.95 12.70
N GLU A 121 6.01 -3.43 12.89
CA GLU A 121 6.55 -3.00 14.19
C GLU A 121 5.77 -1.81 14.77
N GLY A 122 5.14 -0.99 13.92
CA GLY A 122 4.24 0.09 14.33
C GLY A 122 2.84 -0.37 14.75
N CYS A 123 2.56 -1.68 14.83
CA CYS A 123 1.30 -2.24 15.31
C CYS A 123 1.44 -2.80 16.73
N ASP A 124 0.48 -2.50 17.61
CA ASP A 124 0.45 -3.11 18.96
C ASP A 124 0.23 -4.62 18.90
N CYS A 125 -0.66 -5.06 18.01
CA CYS A 125 -0.95 -6.47 17.75
C CYS A 125 -1.35 -6.64 16.28
N LEU A 126 -0.39 -7.04 15.43
CA LEU A 126 -0.64 -7.23 14.02
C LEU A 126 -1.52 -8.47 13.78
N GLN A 127 -2.69 -8.27 13.18
CA GLN A 127 -3.60 -9.36 12.82
C GLN A 127 -3.22 -10.08 11.52
N GLY A 128 -2.62 -9.35 10.58
CA GLY A 128 -2.22 -9.91 9.29
C GLY A 128 -2.06 -8.87 8.18
N PHE A 129 -2.08 -9.37 6.96
CA PHE A 129 -1.82 -8.61 5.75
C PHE A 129 -3.00 -8.72 4.78
N GLN A 130 -3.42 -7.60 4.20
CA GLN A 130 -4.34 -7.56 3.08
C GLN A 130 -3.56 -7.18 1.83
N ILE A 131 -3.62 -8.00 0.78
CA ILE A 131 -2.82 -7.82 -0.43
C ILE A 131 -3.77 -7.63 -1.61
N THR A 132 -3.64 -6.51 -2.33
CA THR A 132 -4.35 -6.23 -3.57
C THR A 132 -3.38 -6.29 -4.76
N HIS A 133 -3.65 -7.21 -5.68
CA HIS A 133 -2.81 -7.43 -6.86
C HIS A 133 -3.64 -8.06 -7.99
N SER A 134 -3.14 -7.97 -9.23
CA SER A 134 -3.71 -8.71 -10.37
C SER A 134 -3.01 -10.05 -10.56
N LEU A 135 -3.73 -11.02 -11.14
CA LEU A 135 -3.16 -12.31 -11.57
C LEU A 135 -2.71 -12.31 -13.04
N GLY A 136 -3.20 -11.37 -13.85
CA GLY A 136 -2.88 -11.28 -15.28
C GLY A 136 -1.63 -10.48 -15.64
N GLY A 137 -1.10 -9.68 -14.70
CA GLY A 137 0.08 -8.83 -14.93
C GLY A 137 1.38 -9.47 -14.43
N GLY A 138 2.53 -8.97 -14.91
CA GLY A 138 3.85 -9.49 -14.48
C GLY A 138 4.20 -9.12 -13.03
N THR A 139 4.07 -7.84 -12.67
CA THR A 139 4.36 -7.35 -11.32
C THR A 139 3.35 -7.85 -10.30
N GLY A 140 2.06 -7.60 -10.55
CA GLY A 140 0.98 -8.01 -9.65
C GLY A 140 1.03 -9.50 -9.36
N ALA A 141 1.13 -10.35 -10.39
CA ALA A 141 1.09 -11.79 -10.19
C ALA A 141 2.44 -12.35 -9.72
N GLY A 142 3.54 -12.00 -10.39
CA GLY A 142 4.87 -12.52 -10.09
C GLY A 142 5.39 -12.04 -8.74
N MET A 143 5.52 -10.72 -8.58
CA MET A 143 6.05 -10.15 -7.35
C MET A 143 5.08 -10.30 -6.18
N GLY A 144 3.77 -10.21 -6.43
CA GLY A 144 2.76 -10.42 -5.39
C GLY A 144 2.81 -11.82 -4.78
N THR A 145 2.97 -12.86 -5.61
CA THR A 145 3.13 -14.24 -5.11
C THR A 145 4.46 -14.46 -4.39
N LEU A 146 5.55 -13.84 -4.85
CA LEU A 146 6.83 -13.87 -4.16
C LEU A 146 6.71 -13.23 -2.76
N LEU A 147 6.08 -12.06 -2.66
CA LEU A 147 5.84 -11.36 -1.39
C LEU A 147 5.06 -12.23 -0.41
N ILE A 148 3.96 -12.85 -0.85
CA ILE A 148 3.17 -13.76 -0.03
C ILE A 148 4.03 -14.91 0.52
N SER A 149 4.89 -15.49 -0.32
CA SER A 149 5.76 -16.58 0.11
C SER A 149 6.84 -16.16 1.10
N LYS A 150 7.26 -14.89 1.10
CA LYS A 150 8.29 -14.35 2.00
C LYS A 150 7.72 -13.85 3.33
N ILE A 151 6.44 -13.48 3.34
CA ILE A 151 5.72 -13.02 4.54
C ILE A 151 5.27 -14.21 5.41
N ARG A 152 4.98 -15.36 4.78
CA ARG A 152 4.59 -16.60 5.47
C ARG A 152 5.76 -17.23 6.22
#